data_AF-A0A7T4JUR2-F1
#
_entry.id   AF-A0A7T4JUR2-F1
#
_cell.length_a   1.000
_cell.length_b   1.000
_cell.length_c   1.000
_cell.angle_alpha   90.00
_cell.angle_beta   90.00
_cell.angle_gamma   90.00
#
_symmetry.space_group_name_H-M   'P 1'
#
loop_
_entity.id
_entity.type
_entity.pdbx_description
1 polymer ?
#
loop_
_entity_poly.entity_id
_entity_poly.type
_entity_poly.pdbx_seq_one_letter_code
_entity_poly.pdbx_strand_id
1 'polypeptide(L)'
;MISCQEIQRAISAKLDNEKADVDDTIIEAHLEGCADCRAYLENARLLKAELSVTDDDAPDLTDLILAGVGPEVRRAESRRATSLAIARTLLVLLGIAYIIWAIATLVESTHLVTEGIFSEDPLVSGMMVNLAAARVALGFGLLFASWKTEVATGMLPIFATLWTFSFGFAARDLIVGTLSNGNIVGLLLLLAATLVLVWTWLSGYGRSAVRRAWQAANARPTF
;
A
#
# COMPACT_ATOMS: atom_id res chain seq x y z
N MET A 1 -13.41 -43.40 14.46
CA MET A 1 -12.13 -43.99 14.91
C MET A 1 -11.05 -43.03 14.48
N ILE A 2 -10.46 -42.29 15.41
CA ILE A 2 -9.36 -41.37 15.13
C ILE A 2 -8.10 -42.20 14.90
N SER A 3 -7.37 -41.87 13.84
CA SER A 3 -6.12 -42.54 13.48
C SER A 3 -4.97 -42.01 14.34
N CYS A 4 -3.94 -42.84 14.55
CA CYS A 4 -2.71 -42.40 15.23
C CYS A 4 -2.05 -41.21 14.51
N GLN A 5 -2.23 -41.10 13.18
CA GLN A 5 -1.68 -40.00 12.38
C GLN A 5 -2.33 -38.64 12.71
N GLU A 6 -3.64 -38.62 12.96
CA GLU A 6 -4.37 -37.40 13.35
C GLU A 6 -3.96 -36.96 14.76
N ILE A 7 -3.78 -37.90 15.69
CA ILE A 7 -3.29 -37.63 17.05
C ILE A 7 -1.87 -37.06 17.01
N GLN A 8 -0.97 -37.64 16.22
CA GLN A 8 0.41 -37.15 16.09
C GLN A 8 0.46 -35.71 15.55
N ARG A 9 -0.38 -35.37 14.56
CA ARG A 9 -0.50 -34.00 14.06
C ARG A 9 -1.00 -33.03 15.13
N ALA A 10 -2.03 -33.42 15.88
CA ALA A 10 -2.55 -32.61 16.98
C ALA A 10 -1.50 -32.39 18.09
N ILE A 11 -0.71 -33.42 18.41
CA ILE A 11 0.43 -33.33 19.34
C ILE A 11 1.49 -32.35 18.83
N SER A 12 1.85 -32.41 17.54
CA SER A 12 2.82 -31.49 16.93
C SER A 12 2.33 -30.04 16.99
N ALA A 13 1.07 -29.78 16.60
CA ALA A 13 0.49 -28.43 16.65
C ALA A 13 0.54 -27.85 18.07
N LYS A 14 0.24 -28.67 19.09
CA LYS A 14 0.31 -28.26 20.49
C LYS A 14 1.74 -27.96 20.95
N LEU A 15 2.74 -28.71 20.47
CA LEU A 15 4.14 -28.45 20.74
C LEU A 15 4.61 -27.11 20.12
N ASP A 16 4.07 -26.73 18.97
CA ASP A 16 4.38 -25.47 18.27
C ASP A 16 3.51 -24.28 18.74
N ASN A 17 2.67 -24.49 19.76
CA ASN A 17 1.74 -23.50 20.30
C ASN A 17 0.66 -23.04 19.29
N GLU A 18 0.35 -23.89 18.32
CA GLU A 18 -0.72 -23.71 17.34
C GLU A 18 -2.03 -24.40 17.80
N LYS A 19 -3.16 -24.01 17.19
CA LYS A 19 -4.46 -24.61 17.52
C LYS A 19 -4.57 -26.02 16.94
N ALA A 20 -4.78 -27.02 17.80
CA ALA A 20 -5.05 -28.38 17.38
C ALA A 20 -6.49 -28.55 16.86
N ASP A 21 -6.65 -29.40 15.84
CA ASP A 21 -7.95 -29.78 15.27
C ASP A 21 -8.73 -30.80 16.12
N VAL A 22 -8.07 -31.41 17.10
CA VAL A 22 -8.63 -32.43 17.99
C VAL A 22 -8.67 -31.89 19.42
N ASP A 23 -9.79 -32.15 20.12
CA ASP A 23 -9.97 -31.75 21.51
C ASP A 23 -8.96 -32.45 22.44
N ASP A 24 -8.47 -31.72 23.44
CA ASP A 24 -7.46 -32.21 24.39
C ASP A 24 -7.90 -33.48 25.13
N THR A 25 -9.20 -33.61 25.44
CA THR A 25 -9.73 -34.80 26.12
C THR A 25 -9.61 -36.08 25.28
N ILE A 26 -9.70 -35.94 23.96
CA ILE A 26 -9.59 -37.05 23.01
C ILE A 26 -8.12 -37.46 22.84
N ILE A 27 -7.21 -36.48 22.84
CA ILE A 27 -5.77 -36.71 22.79
C ILE A 27 -5.32 -37.48 24.04
N GLU A 28 -5.75 -37.04 25.23
CA GLU A 28 -5.42 -37.70 26.51
C GLU A 28 -5.95 -39.14 26.57
N ALA A 29 -7.22 -39.37 26.21
CA ALA A 29 -7.81 -40.71 26.18
C ALA A 29 -7.08 -41.66 25.22
N HIS A 30 -6.57 -41.16 24.10
CA HIS A 30 -5.78 -41.98 23.17
C HIS A 30 -4.37 -42.28 23.68
N LEU A 31 -3.75 -41.36 24.41
CA LEU A 31 -2.43 -41.55 25.02
C LEU A 31 -2.46 -42.62 26.13
N GLU A 32 -3.59 -42.79 26.82
CA GLU A 32 -3.77 -43.89 27.80
C GLU A 32 -3.77 -45.27 27.12
N GLY A 33 -4.32 -45.37 25.90
CA GLY A 33 -4.48 -46.64 25.18
C GLY A 33 -3.37 -46.99 24.19
N CYS A 34 -2.58 -46.02 23.72
CA CYS A 34 -1.59 -46.23 22.65
C CYS A 34 -0.15 -46.01 23.14
N ALA A 35 0.69 -47.06 23.03
CA ALA A 35 2.11 -46.96 23.36
C ALA A 35 2.91 -46.13 22.33
N ASP A 36 2.56 -46.24 21.05
CA ASP A 36 3.30 -45.58 19.96
C ASP A 36 3.15 -44.06 20.00
N CYS A 37 1.95 -43.55 20.28
CA CYS A 37 1.71 -42.11 20.41
C CYS A 37 2.37 -41.51 21.68
N ARG A 38 2.51 -42.30 22.75
CA ARG A 38 3.29 -41.89 23.93
C ARG A 38 4.78 -41.77 23.61
N ALA A 39 5.34 -42.77 22.92
CA ALA A 39 6.72 -42.74 22.47
C ALA A 39 7.00 -41.56 21.53
N TYR A 40 6.07 -41.25 20.61
CA TYR A 40 6.16 -40.08 19.74
C TYR A 40 6.22 -38.77 20.52
N LEU A 41 5.30 -38.57 21.48
CA LEU A 41 5.26 -37.37 22.31
C LEU A 41 6.55 -37.17 23.13
N GLU A 42 7.11 -38.24 23.67
CA GLU A 42 8.34 -38.22 24.45
C GLU A 42 9.55 -37.87 23.57
N ASN A 43 9.68 -38.50 22.40
CA ASN A 43 10.73 -38.19 21.42
C ASN A 43 10.64 -36.73 20.92
N ALA A 44 9.41 -36.24 20.67
CA ALA A 44 9.19 -34.87 20.22
C ALA A 44 9.56 -33.84 21.30
N ARG A 45 9.29 -34.15 22.59
CA ARG A 45 9.73 -33.30 23.72
C ARG A 45 11.25 -33.28 23.88
N LEU A 46 11.90 -34.43 23.75
CA LEU A 46 13.37 -34.53 23.82
C LEU A 46 14.01 -33.72 22.68
N LEU A 47 13.53 -33.90 21.45
CA LEU A 47 14.02 -33.13 20.30
C LEU A 47 13.76 -31.64 20.47
N LYS A 48 12.58 -31.24 20.96
CA LYS A 48 12.27 -29.85 21.26
C LYS A 48 13.20 -29.29 22.33
N ALA A 49 13.55 -30.05 23.37
CA ALA A 49 14.48 -29.61 24.40
C ALA A 49 15.91 -29.48 23.88
N GLU A 50 16.34 -30.38 22.98
CA GLU A 50 17.66 -30.33 22.35
C GLU A 50 17.79 -29.15 21.35
N LEU A 51 16.71 -28.84 20.64
CA LEU A 51 16.64 -27.70 19.71
C LEU A 51 16.25 -26.38 20.39
N SER A 52 15.66 -26.43 21.59
CA SER A 52 15.35 -25.21 22.34
C SER A 52 16.63 -24.65 22.92
N VAL A 53 17.17 -23.68 22.21
CA VAL A 53 18.11 -22.73 22.80
C VAL A 53 17.30 -21.90 23.79
N THR A 54 17.46 -22.18 25.08
CA THR A 54 16.90 -21.35 26.15
C THR A 54 17.57 -19.98 26.10
N ASP A 55 16.84 -18.99 25.61
CA ASP A 55 17.29 -17.63 25.35
C ASP A 55 17.26 -16.73 26.61
N ASP A 56 17.05 -17.33 27.79
CA ASP A 56 16.77 -16.59 29.05
C ASP A 56 17.93 -15.69 29.52
N ASP A 57 19.13 -15.86 28.96
CA ASP A 57 20.34 -15.08 29.29
C ASP A 57 21.08 -14.54 28.06
N ALA A 58 20.42 -14.52 26.89
CA ALA A 58 21.04 -13.94 25.70
C ALA A 58 21.25 -12.43 25.90
N PRO A 59 22.50 -11.93 25.87
CA PRO A 59 22.74 -10.50 25.96
C PRO A 59 22.04 -9.81 24.80
N ASP A 60 21.46 -8.63 25.04
CA ASP A 60 20.85 -7.83 23.99
C ASP A 60 21.92 -7.40 22.98
N LEU A 61 22.05 -8.20 21.92
CA LEU A 61 22.98 -7.97 20.82
C LEU A 61 22.35 -7.09 19.73
N THR A 62 21.17 -6.52 19.96
CA THR A 62 20.48 -5.69 18.95
C THR A 62 21.38 -4.55 18.48
N ASP A 63 22.03 -3.85 19.40
CA ASP A 63 22.97 -2.77 19.06
C ASP A 63 24.23 -3.28 18.35
N LEU A 64 24.73 -4.47 18.72
CA LEU A 64 25.90 -5.08 18.07
C LEU A 64 25.58 -5.55 16.65
N ILE A 65 24.41 -6.14 16.44
CA ILE A 65 23.91 -6.56 15.13
C ILE A 65 23.66 -5.32 14.27
N LEU A 66 23.03 -4.28 14.80
CA LEU A 66 22.83 -3.00 14.10
C LEU A 66 24.15 -2.26 13.81
N ALA A 67 25.18 -2.46 14.63
CA ALA A 67 26.52 -1.98 14.36
C ALA A 67 27.24 -2.80 13.27
N GLY A 68 26.96 -4.11 13.18
CA GLY A 68 27.46 -5.02 12.15
C GLY A 68 26.78 -4.86 10.78
N VAL A 69 25.55 -4.33 10.76
CA VAL A 69 24.89 -3.90 9.52
C VAL A 69 25.67 -2.72 8.94
N GLY A 70 26.44 -2.99 7.89
CA GLY A 70 27.32 -2.00 7.27
C GLY A 70 26.62 -0.67 6.97
N PRO A 71 27.36 0.45 7.02
CA PRO A 71 26.80 1.81 6.90
C PRO A 71 26.03 2.04 5.58
N GLU A 72 26.27 1.21 4.57
CA GLU A 72 25.58 1.23 3.27
C GLU A 72 24.12 0.81 3.37
N VAL A 73 23.81 -0.24 4.15
CA VAL A 73 22.44 -0.72 4.35
C VAL A 73 21.65 0.31 5.17
N ARG A 74 22.25 0.85 6.24
CA ARG A 74 21.63 1.89 7.08
C ARG A 74 21.37 3.19 6.32
N ARG A 75 22.29 3.59 5.42
CA ARG A 75 22.08 4.74 4.52
C ARG A 75 20.98 4.45 3.50
N ALA A 76 20.88 3.22 2.97
CA ALA A 76 19.82 2.85 2.04
C ALA A 76 18.44 2.91 2.71
N GLU A 77 18.32 2.47 3.96
CA GLU A 77 17.07 2.56 4.74
C GLU A 77 16.71 3.99 5.14
N SER A 78 17.67 4.77 5.64
CA SER A 78 17.46 6.18 5.96
C SER A 78 17.04 7.00 4.71
N ARG A 79 17.65 6.74 3.55
CA ARG A 79 17.23 7.34 2.27
C ARG A 79 15.81 6.95 1.88
N ARG A 80 15.37 5.72 2.17
CA ARG A 80 13.98 5.29 1.93
C ARG A 80 13.01 6.03 2.85
N ALA A 81 13.30 6.07 4.15
CA ALA A 81 12.47 6.77 5.13
C ALA A 81 12.32 8.26 4.80
N THR A 82 13.43 8.94 4.48
CA THR A 82 13.42 10.35 4.05
C THR A 82 12.68 10.55 2.72
N SER A 83 12.88 9.68 1.74
CA SER A 83 12.15 9.76 0.47
C SER A 83 10.63 9.60 0.63
N LEU A 84 10.20 8.71 1.55
CA LEU A 84 8.78 8.50 1.85
C LEU A 84 8.19 9.71 2.59
N ALA A 85 8.94 10.30 3.51
CA ALA A 85 8.55 11.52 4.21
C ALA A 85 8.35 12.69 3.22
N ILE A 86 9.31 12.90 2.31
CA ILE A 86 9.20 13.93 1.25
C ILE A 86 7.97 13.67 0.39
N ALA A 87 7.77 12.43 -0.05
CA ALA A 87 6.64 12.08 -0.90
C ALA A 87 5.28 12.31 -0.20
N ARG A 88 5.17 12.00 1.11
CA ARG A 88 3.98 12.34 1.91
C ARG A 88 3.75 13.84 1.98
N THR A 89 4.79 14.64 2.24
CA THR A 89 4.65 16.11 2.27
C THR A 89 4.18 16.66 0.93
N LEU A 90 4.71 16.14 -0.19
CA LEU A 90 4.25 16.53 -1.53
C LEU A 90 2.79 16.15 -1.79
N LEU A 91 2.35 14.95 -1.39
CA LEU A 91 0.95 14.55 -1.51
C LEU A 91 0.02 15.47 -0.72
N VAL A 92 0.42 15.87 0.49
CA VAL A 92 -0.36 16.82 1.31
C VAL A 92 -0.46 18.18 0.61
N LEU A 93 0.68 18.71 0.14
CA LEU A 93 0.71 20.00 -0.56
C LEU A 93 -0.14 19.99 -1.84
N LEU A 94 -0.04 18.92 -2.65
CA LEU A 94 -0.86 18.74 -3.85
C LEU A 94 -2.35 18.60 -3.51
N GLY A 95 -2.69 17.85 -2.46
CA GLY A 95 -4.07 17.71 -1.99
C GLY A 95 -4.68 19.05 -1.56
N ILE A 96 -3.92 19.85 -0.79
CA ILE A 96 -4.33 21.20 -0.40
C ILE A 96 -4.49 22.11 -1.63
N ALA A 97 -3.55 22.06 -2.59
CA ALA A 97 -3.64 22.84 -3.81
C ALA A 97 -4.91 22.51 -4.62
N TYR A 98 -5.30 21.23 -4.72
CA TYR A 98 -6.55 20.82 -5.36
C TYR A 98 -7.79 21.37 -4.65
N ILE A 99 -7.80 21.37 -3.31
CA ILE A 99 -8.92 21.90 -2.52
C ILE A 99 -9.04 23.41 -2.70
N ILE A 100 -7.93 24.14 -2.60
CA ILE A 100 -7.90 25.60 -2.83
C ILE A 100 -8.40 25.91 -4.25
N TRP A 101 -7.94 25.16 -5.24
CA TRP A 101 -8.35 25.38 -6.62
C TRP A 101 -9.84 25.05 -6.85
N ALA A 102 -10.37 24.02 -6.19
CA ALA A 102 -11.79 23.71 -6.23
C ALA A 102 -12.65 24.85 -5.63
N ILE A 103 -12.22 25.40 -4.49
CA ILE A 103 -12.89 26.53 -3.84
C ILE A 103 -12.84 27.76 -4.75
N ALA A 104 -11.69 28.06 -5.34
CA ALA A 104 -11.54 29.17 -6.29
C ALA A 104 -12.49 29.02 -7.49
N THR A 105 -12.67 27.80 -8.01
CA THR A 105 -13.62 27.52 -9.10
C THR A 105 -15.07 27.81 -8.68
N LEU A 106 -15.46 27.42 -7.46
CA LEU A 106 -16.81 27.68 -6.95
C LEU A 106 -17.07 29.18 -6.75
N VAL A 107 -16.10 29.89 -6.19
CA VAL A 107 -16.17 31.35 -5.97
C VAL A 107 -16.28 32.07 -7.31
N GLU A 108 -15.42 31.75 -8.28
CA GLU A 108 -15.48 32.32 -9.64
C GLU A 108 -16.84 32.05 -10.29
N SER A 109 -17.37 30.83 -10.19
CA SER A 109 -18.70 30.52 -10.72
C SER A 109 -19.83 31.35 -10.09
N THR A 110 -19.71 31.69 -8.80
CA THR A 110 -20.71 32.49 -8.08
C THR A 110 -20.61 33.98 -8.44
N HIS A 111 -19.40 34.52 -8.60
CA HIS A 111 -19.18 35.89 -9.05
C HIS A 111 -19.74 36.12 -10.46
N LEU A 112 -19.51 35.17 -11.36
CA LEU A 112 -19.97 35.26 -12.74
C LEU A 112 -21.51 35.23 -12.88
N VAL A 113 -22.20 34.54 -11.97
CA VAL A 113 -23.68 34.52 -11.88
C VAL A 113 -24.20 35.82 -11.26
N THR A 114 -23.55 36.34 -10.22
CA THR A 114 -24.00 37.56 -9.53
C THR A 114 -23.75 38.85 -10.32
N GLU A 115 -22.73 38.90 -11.18
CA GLU A 115 -22.47 40.03 -12.08
C GLU A 115 -23.33 40.03 -13.35
N GLY A 116 -24.18 39.01 -13.57
CA GLY A 116 -25.10 38.93 -14.71
C GLY A 116 -24.40 38.74 -16.07
N ILE A 117 -23.12 38.36 -16.07
CA ILE A 117 -22.29 38.17 -17.27
C ILE A 117 -22.63 36.84 -17.98
N PHE A 118 -23.09 35.84 -17.23
CA PHE A 118 -23.64 34.59 -17.77
C PHE A 118 -25.16 34.57 -17.61
N SER A 119 -25.87 34.11 -18.64
CA SER A 119 -27.27 33.70 -18.49
C SER A 119 -27.36 32.59 -17.42
N GLU A 120 -28.44 32.56 -16.64
CA GLU A 120 -28.80 31.48 -15.68
C GLU A 120 -29.03 30.13 -16.39
N ASP A 121 -28.13 29.70 -17.28
CA ASP A 121 -28.27 28.44 -17.96
C ASP A 121 -27.91 27.33 -16.96
N PRO A 122 -28.89 26.55 -16.45
CA PRO A 122 -28.67 25.67 -15.30
C PRO A 122 -27.61 24.60 -15.58
N LEU A 123 -27.41 24.30 -16.86
CA LEU A 123 -26.47 23.30 -17.35
C LEU A 123 -25.01 23.71 -17.15
N VAL A 124 -24.66 24.99 -17.37
CA VAL A 124 -23.29 25.50 -17.23
C VAL A 124 -22.89 25.57 -15.75
N SER A 125 -23.79 26.05 -14.90
CA SER A 125 -23.59 26.06 -13.44
C SER A 125 -23.39 24.64 -12.90
N GLY A 126 -24.22 23.69 -13.33
CA GLY A 126 -24.09 22.28 -12.96
C GLY A 126 -22.74 21.68 -13.36
N MET A 127 -22.22 21.98 -14.55
CA MET A 127 -20.90 21.51 -14.98
C MET A 127 -19.76 22.06 -14.12
N MET A 128 -19.81 23.34 -13.73
CA MET A 128 -18.79 23.95 -12.86
C MET A 128 -18.78 23.35 -11.46
N VAL A 129 -19.96 23.10 -10.89
CA VAL A 129 -20.09 22.44 -9.58
C VAL A 129 -19.57 21.01 -9.64
N ASN A 130 -19.90 20.25 -10.68
CA ASN A 130 -19.39 18.89 -10.86
C ASN A 130 -17.86 18.86 -11.02
N LEU A 131 -17.30 19.83 -11.74
CA LEU A 131 -15.85 19.99 -11.88
C LEU A 131 -15.17 20.31 -10.55
N ALA A 132 -15.76 21.22 -9.75
CA ALA A 132 -15.27 21.52 -8.42
C ALA A 132 -15.35 20.29 -7.50
N ALA A 133 -16.46 19.53 -7.52
CA ALA A 133 -16.61 18.30 -6.77
C ALA A 133 -15.54 17.25 -7.15
N ALA A 134 -15.26 17.10 -8.45
CA ALA A 134 -14.18 16.22 -8.92
C ALA A 134 -12.81 16.66 -8.39
N ARG A 135 -12.49 17.96 -8.40
CA ARG A 135 -11.23 18.50 -7.84
C ARG A 135 -11.13 18.24 -6.33
N VAL A 136 -12.23 18.43 -5.59
CA VAL A 136 -12.29 18.11 -4.16
C VAL A 136 -12.03 16.62 -3.92
N ALA A 137 -12.67 15.74 -4.69
CA ALA A 137 -12.48 14.30 -4.58
C ALA A 137 -11.01 13.89 -4.82
N LEU A 138 -10.35 14.47 -5.84
CA LEU A 138 -8.93 14.25 -6.08
C LEU A 138 -8.06 14.75 -4.92
N GLY A 139 -8.35 15.93 -4.38
CA GLY A 139 -7.66 16.50 -3.24
C GLY A 139 -7.74 15.60 -2.00
N PHE A 140 -8.95 15.16 -1.64
CA PHE A 140 -9.15 14.21 -0.54
C PHE A 140 -8.47 12.87 -0.80
N GLY A 141 -8.50 12.38 -2.03
CA GLY A 141 -7.80 11.15 -2.41
C GLY A 141 -6.29 11.23 -2.15
N LEU A 142 -5.66 12.36 -2.49
CA LEU A 142 -4.23 12.59 -2.26
C LEU A 142 -3.91 12.74 -0.77
N LEU A 143 -4.75 13.45 -0.01
CA LEU A 143 -4.62 13.55 1.44
C LEU A 143 -4.73 12.18 2.11
N PHE A 144 -5.69 11.36 1.69
CA PHE A 144 -5.85 10.00 2.20
C PHE A 144 -4.65 9.12 1.86
N ALA A 145 -4.15 9.20 0.62
CA ALA A 145 -2.94 8.50 0.20
C ALA A 145 -1.70 8.93 1.00
N SER A 146 -1.65 10.18 1.49
CA SER A 146 -0.56 10.66 2.34
C SER A 146 -0.55 9.99 3.72
N TRP A 147 -1.73 9.66 4.26
CA TRP A 147 -1.88 9.04 5.57
C TRP A 147 -1.61 7.53 5.53
N LYS A 148 -2.10 6.85 4.49
CA LYS A 148 -1.87 5.43 4.27
C LYS A 148 -1.22 5.18 2.90
N THR A 149 0.10 5.14 2.87
CA THR A 149 0.90 4.97 1.64
C THR A 149 0.64 3.67 0.89
N GLU A 150 0.09 2.65 1.55
CA GLU A 150 -0.34 1.39 0.90
C GLU A 150 -1.44 1.62 -0.14
N VAL A 151 -2.31 2.61 0.10
CA VAL A 151 -3.44 2.94 -0.78
C VAL A 151 -2.96 3.56 -2.10
N ALA A 152 -1.76 4.12 -2.14
CA ALA A 152 -1.18 4.70 -3.35
C ALA A 152 -1.13 3.70 -4.51
N THR A 153 -0.93 2.41 -4.23
CA THR A 153 -0.93 1.34 -5.25
C THR A 153 -2.29 1.21 -5.93
N GLY A 154 -3.38 1.32 -5.17
CA GLY A 154 -4.74 1.23 -5.70
C GLY A 154 -5.19 2.51 -6.43
N MET A 155 -4.67 3.67 -6.05
CA MET A 155 -5.06 4.96 -6.64
C MET A 155 -4.29 5.30 -7.91
N LEU A 156 -3.09 4.74 -8.09
CA LEU A 156 -2.24 4.93 -9.27
C LEU A 156 -2.97 4.75 -10.61
N PRO A 157 -3.71 3.65 -10.87
CA PRO A 157 -4.39 3.47 -12.15
C PRO A 157 -5.45 4.55 -12.41
N ILE A 158 -6.14 5.02 -11.36
CA ILE A 158 -7.16 6.07 -11.49
C ILE A 158 -6.51 7.38 -11.94
N PHE A 159 -5.49 7.84 -11.21
CA PHE A 159 -4.79 9.09 -11.52
C PHE A 159 -4.04 9.03 -12.86
N ALA A 160 -3.39 7.90 -13.16
CA ALA A 160 -2.66 7.72 -14.41
C ALA A 160 -3.60 7.72 -15.63
N THR A 161 -4.73 7.04 -15.52
CA THR A 161 -5.75 7.02 -16.59
C THR A 161 -6.35 8.41 -16.77
N LEU A 162 -6.71 9.08 -15.67
CA LEU A 162 -7.24 10.44 -15.69
C LEU A 162 -6.26 11.40 -16.37
N TRP A 163 -4.97 11.31 -16.05
CA TRP A 163 -3.94 12.13 -16.70
C TRP A 163 -3.82 11.83 -18.19
N THR A 164 -3.79 10.55 -18.57
CA THR A 164 -3.64 10.12 -19.97
C THR A 164 -4.78 10.65 -20.84
N PHE A 165 -6.04 10.49 -20.39
CA PHE A 165 -7.19 11.02 -21.13
C PHE A 165 -7.22 12.55 -21.13
N SER A 166 -6.93 13.18 -19.99
CA SER A 166 -6.89 14.65 -19.91
C SER A 166 -5.83 15.24 -20.84
N PHE A 167 -4.68 14.59 -20.97
CA PHE A 167 -3.63 14.97 -21.91
C PHE A 167 -4.11 14.83 -23.35
N GLY A 168 -4.81 13.75 -23.69
CA GLY A 168 -5.42 13.58 -25.02
C GLY A 168 -6.42 14.68 -25.37
N PHE A 169 -7.28 15.08 -24.42
CA PHE A 169 -8.20 16.20 -24.61
C PHE A 169 -7.46 17.54 -24.74
N ALA A 170 -6.42 17.78 -23.94
CA ALA A 170 -5.60 18.97 -24.05
C ALA A 170 -4.87 19.05 -25.41
N ALA A 171 -4.40 17.92 -25.93
CA ALA A 171 -3.78 17.86 -27.26
C ALA A 171 -4.79 18.22 -28.36
N ARG A 172 -6.04 17.78 -28.25
CA ARG A 172 -7.12 18.20 -29.15
C ARG A 172 -7.37 19.70 -29.05
N ASP A 173 -7.52 20.23 -27.85
CA ASP A 173 -7.80 21.65 -27.62
C ASP A 173 -6.65 22.56 -28.12
N LEU A 174 -5.41 22.05 -28.09
CA LEU A 174 -4.26 22.72 -28.69
C LEU A 174 -4.40 22.85 -30.22
N ILE A 175 -4.87 21.79 -30.89
CA ILE A 175 -5.08 21.78 -32.35
C ILE A 175 -6.23 22.72 -32.74
N VAL A 176 -7.29 22.75 -31.93
CA VAL A 176 -8.46 23.61 -32.17
C VAL A 176 -8.17 25.08 -31.79
N GLY A 177 -7.12 25.36 -31.03
CA GLY A 177 -6.74 26.70 -30.59
C GLY A 177 -7.57 27.24 -29.43
N THR A 178 -8.32 26.38 -28.73
CA THR A 178 -9.19 26.73 -27.59
C THR A 178 -8.52 26.53 -26.23
N LEU A 179 -7.19 26.39 -26.22
CA LEU A 179 -6.45 26.03 -25.03
C LEU A 179 -6.38 27.22 -24.05
N SER A 180 -7.05 27.09 -22.91
CA SER A 180 -6.98 28.06 -21.81
C SER A 180 -5.77 27.80 -20.89
N ASN A 181 -5.16 28.87 -20.35
CA ASN A 181 -4.08 28.79 -19.37
C ASN A 181 -4.47 27.97 -18.13
N GLY A 182 -5.74 28.05 -17.70
CA GLY A 182 -6.24 27.28 -16.56
C GLY A 182 -6.22 25.77 -16.80
N ASN A 183 -6.42 25.33 -18.04
CA ASN A 183 -6.40 23.91 -18.40
C ASN A 183 -4.96 23.35 -18.37
N ILE A 184 -3.96 24.15 -18.76
CA ILE A 184 -2.54 23.77 -18.70
C ILE A 184 -2.12 23.55 -17.24
N VAL A 185 -2.43 24.51 -16.36
CA VAL A 185 -2.08 24.41 -14.94
C VAL A 185 -2.70 23.16 -14.32
N GLY A 186 -3.96 22.87 -14.64
CA GLY A 186 -4.63 21.66 -14.19
C GLY A 186 -3.96 20.36 -14.63
N LEU A 187 -3.56 20.30 -15.90
CA LEU A 187 -2.89 19.15 -16.47
C LEU A 187 -1.52 18.91 -15.84
N LEU A 188 -0.76 19.98 -15.59
CA LEU A 188 0.54 19.92 -14.91
C LEU A 188 0.39 19.51 -13.45
N LEU A 189 -0.64 19.99 -12.75
CA LEU A 189 -0.90 19.64 -11.36
C LEU A 189 -1.30 18.16 -11.25
N LEU A 190 -2.09 17.65 -12.21
CA LEU A 190 -2.44 16.24 -12.31
C LEU A 190 -1.23 15.36 -12.67
N LEU A 191 -0.33 15.84 -13.54
CA LEU A 191 0.95 15.19 -13.82
C LEU A 191 1.81 15.11 -12.56
N ALA A 192 1.92 16.18 -11.80
CA ALA A 192 2.68 16.19 -10.56
C ALA A 192 2.11 15.18 -9.55
N ALA A 193 0.78 15.13 -9.39
CA ALA A 193 0.12 14.15 -8.52
C ALA A 193 0.40 12.70 -8.94
N THR A 194 0.29 12.38 -10.23
CA THR A 194 0.60 11.04 -10.76
C THR A 194 2.07 10.66 -10.53
N LEU A 195 3.01 11.57 -10.82
CA LEU A 195 4.44 11.32 -10.61
C LEU A 195 4.79 11.10 -9.15
N VAL A 196 4.20 11.88 -8.23
CA VAL A 196 4.40 11.69 -6.79
C VAL A 196 3.82 10.36 -6.32
N LEU A 197 2.66 9.93 -6.83
CA LEU A 197 2.10 8.60 -6.55
C LEU A 197 2.96 7.45 -7.11
N VAL A 198 3.55 7.62 -8.29
CA VAL A 198 4.50 6.65 -8.85
C VAL A 198 5.76 6.58 -7.96
N TRP A 199 6.24 7.75 -7.52
CA TRP A 199 7.39 7.84 -6.64
C TRP A 199 7.14 7.18 -5.27
N THR A 200 5.99 7.42 -4.64
CA THR A 200 5.62 6.74 -3.38
C THR A 200 5.58 5.23 -3.56
N TRP A 201 4.97 4.74 -4.64
CA TRP A 201 4.91 3.33 -4.94
C TRP A 201 6.30 2.70 -5.14
N LEU A 202 7.18 3.35 -5.90
CA LEU A 202 8.57 2.93 -6.10
C LEU A 202 9.39 2.93 -4.81
N SER A 203 9.13 3.88 -3.91
CA SER A 203 9.85 4.00 -2.64
C SER A 203 9.45 2.94 -1.60
N GLY A 204 8.19 2.47 -1.61
CA GLY A 204 7.65 1.50 -0.65
C GLY A 204 7.78 0.03 -1.09
N TYR A 205 7.04 -0.39 -2.12
CA TYR A 205 6.88 -1.80 -2.51
C TYR A 205 7.28 -2.10 -3.96
N GLY A 206 7.29 -1.09 -4.84
CA GLY A 206 7.42 -1.28 -6.29
C GLY A 206 8.74 -1.93 -6.71
N ARG A 207 9.87 -1.60 -6.08
CA ARG A 207 11.18 -2.15 -6.49
C ARG A 207 11.30 -3.66 -6.27
N SER A 208 10.77 -4.19 -5.17
CA SER A 208 10.81 -5.64 -4.91
C SER A 208 9.78 -6.39 -5.76
N ALA A 209 8.60 -5.81 -5.98
CA ALA A 209 7.59 -6.35 -6.87
C ALA A 209 8.06 -6.40 -8.33
N VAL A 210 8.64 -5.32 -8.86
CA VAL A 210 9.20 -5.25 -10.21
C VAL A 210 10.36 -6.23 -10.36
N ARG A 211 11.25 -6.32 -9.37
CA ARG A 211 12.37 -7.27 -9.41
C ARG A 211 11.88 -8.73 -9.43
N ARG A 212 10.86 -9.07 -8.63
CA ARG A 212 10.24 -10.39 -8.65
C ARG A 212 9.53 -10.69 -9.97
N ALA A 213 8.79 -9.73 -10.52
CA ALA A 213 8.15 -9.86 -11.83
C ALA A 213 9.17 -10.06 -12.95
N TRP A 214 10.27 -9.30 -12.91
CA TRP A 214 11.39 -9.47 -13.84
C TRP A 214 12.07 -10.84 -13.69
N GLN A 215 12.30 -11.30 -12.46
CA GLN A 215 12.88 -12.62 -12.19
C GLN A 215 11.96 -13.75 -12.65
N ALA A 216 10.64 -13.62 -12.45
CA ALA A 216 9.65 -14.56 -12.95
C ALA A 216 9.59 -14.57 -14.49
N ALA A 217 9.66 -13.40 -15.13
CA ALA A 217 9.68 -13.30 -16.59
C ALA A 217 10.99 -13.85 -17.20
N ASN A 218 12.12 -13.73 -16.50
CA ASN A 218 13.41 -14.30 -16.92
C ASN A 218 13.64 -15.74 -16.45
N ALA A 219 12.74 -16.31 -15.65
CA ALA A 219 12.85 -17.70 -15.23
C ALA A 219 12.65 -18.60 -16.45
N ARG A 220 13.72 -19.29 -16.86
CA ARG A 220 13.61 -20.31 -17.90
C ARG A 220 12.89 -21.52 -17.29
N PRO A 221 11.73 -21.93 -17.82
CA PRO A 221 11.07 -23.14 -17.34
C PRO A 221 11.97 -24.33 -17.68
N THR A 222 12.50 -24.99 -16.65
CA THR A 222 13.13 -26.30 -16.80
C THR A 222 12.00 -27.33 -16.86
N PHE A 223 11.75 -27.84 -18.07
CA PHE A 223 10.89 -29.00 -18.30
C PHE A 223 11.71 -30.28 -18.22
#